data_AF-A0A4D4KLU1-F1
#
_entry.id   AF-A0A4D4KLU1-F1
#
_cell.length_a   1.000
_cell.length_b   1.000
_cell.length_c   1.000
_cell.angle_alpha   90.00
_cell.angle_beta   90.00
_cell.angle_gamma   90.00
#
_symmetry.space_group_name_H-M   'P 1'
#
loop_
_entity.id
_entity.type
_entity.pdbx_description
1 polymer ?
#
loop_
_entity_poly.entity_id
_entity_poly.type
_entity_poly.pdbx_seq_one_letter_code
_entity_poly.pdbx_strand_id
1 'polypeptide(L)'
;MLWYDADLMTKWGYQVPRTWEEYEALGEKVAAEHPGYLIGSAGDAFTPEIYLWAGKCGANHITGPKAVTVDTGGANCRRMAGLLDTLLKNRTFSSSSVFSSDFDKNAADKILMMPGPSWYGGSLFQGSFRTPAHRIAVAPMPQWSGDSRPSVGNVGGGTWLLSAHSAHLKAATAFLTWVTTSDDYQGKKAPGYPAYAPAASTWLAQQASSGYYANDITRPLRTAANQVWPGWGTASSARRPSGRRPSHRS
;
A
#
# COMPACT_ATOMS: atom_id res chain seq x y z
N MET A 1 -3.70 2.04 0.45
CA MET A 1 -5.18 1.94 0.57
C MET A 1 -5.55 2.14 2.03
N LEU A 2 -6.70 2.75 2.31
CA LEU A 2 -7.28 2.74 3.65
C LEU A 2 -8.30 1.61 3.73
N TRP A 3 -7.94 0.52 4.42
CA TRP A 3 -8.89 -0.56 4.75
C TRP A 3 -9.64 -0.19 6.01
N TYR A 4 -10.93 -0.51 6.09
CA TYR A 4 -11.71 -0.23 7.29
C TYR A 4 -12.85 -1.23 7.48
N ASP A 5 -13.25 -1.38 8.74
CA ASP A 5 -14.40 -2.17 9.14
C ASP A 5 -15.67 -1.33 8.99
N ALA A 6 -16.47 -1.62 7.95
CA ALA A 6 -17.66 -0.85 7.61
C ALA A 6 -18.76 -0.96 8.67
N ASP A 7 -18.87 -2.11 9.32
CA ASP A 7 -19.85 -2.36 10.37
C ASP A 7 -19.52 -1.55 11.61
N LEU A 8 -18.25 -1.55 12.05
CA LEU A 8 -17.81 -0.73 13.19
C LEU A 8 -17.94 0.77 12.90
N MET A 9 -17.52 1.23 11.71
CA MET A 9 -17.68 2.64 11.32
C MET A 9 -19.14 3.08 11.37
N THR A 10 -20.07 2.26 10.86
CA THR A 10 -21.51 2.54 10.90
C THR A 10 -22.04 2.51 12.33
N LYS A 11 -21.70 1.48 13.09
CA LYS A 11 -22.14 1.29 14.49
C LYS A 11 -21.73 2.45 15.39
N TRP A 12 -20.56 3.03 15.16
CA TRP A 12 -20.03 4.13 15.96
C TRP A 12 -20.31 5.51 15.36
N GLY A 13 -20.99 5.58 14.21
CA GLY A 13 -21.33 6.85 13.57
C GLY A 13 -20.10 7.62 13.06
N TYR A 14 -19.00 6.92 12.77
CA TYR A 14 -17.78 7.51 12.24
C TYR A 14 -17.82 7.66 10.73
N GLN A 15 -17.08 8.64 10.23
CA GLN A 15 -16.91 8.91 8.82
C GLN A 15 -15.50 8.52 8.38
N VAL A 16 -15.38 7.96 7.18
CA VAL A 16 -14.07 7.61 6.62
C VAL A 16 -13.25 8.89 6.41
N PRO A 17 -12.06 9.02 7.02
CA PRO A 17 -11.26 10.23 6.93
C PRO A 17 -10.70 10.40 5.51
N ARG A 18 -10.86 11.61 4.97
CA ARG A 18 -10.30 12.02 3.68
C ARG A 18 -8.95 12.69 3.84
N THR A 19 -8.71 13.29 5.01
CA THR A 19 -7.43 13.92 5.32
C THR A 19 -6.68 13.24 6.45
N TRP A 20 -5.37 13.40 6.47
CA TRP A 20 -4.54 12.88 7.56
C TRP A 20 -4.89 13.55 8.90
N GLU A 21 -5.32 14.81 8.89
CA GLU A 21 -5.84 15.48 10.09
C GLU A 21 -7.15 14.85 10.57
N GLU A 22 -8.08 14.54 9.66
CA GLU A 22 -9.31 13.82 9.99
C GLU A 22 -9.00 12.42 10.54
N TYR A 23 -7.97 11.76 9.99
CA TYR A 23 -7.52 10.43 10.43
C TYR A 23 -6.91 10.46 11.83
N GLU A 24 -6.05 11.44 12.13
CA GLU A 24 -5.48 11.64 13.47
C GLU A 24 -6.59 11.91 14.49
N ALA A 25 -7.49 12.85 14.20
CA ALA A 25 -8.61 13.19 15.07
C ALA A 25 -9.56 12.00 15.30
N LEU A 26 -9.78 11.15 14.29
CA LEU A 26 -10.54 9.93 14.45
C LEU A 26 -9.80 8.93 15.36
N GLY A 27 -8.47 8.83 15.25
CA GLY A 27 -7.66 8.04 16.17
C GLY A 27 -7.77 8.50 17.62
N GLU A 28 -7.77 9.81 17.87
CA GLU A 28 -7.98 10.37 19.22
C GLU A 28 -9.37 10.03 19.77
N LYS A 29 -10.41 10.13 18.93
CA LYS A 29 -11.77 9.73 19.33
C LYS A 29 -11.86 8.25 19.67
N VAL A 30 -11.24 7.38 18.87
CA VAL A 30 -11.21 5.93 19.12
C VAL A 30 -10.51 5.64 20.45
N ALA A 31 -9.43 6.33 20.80
CA ALA A 31 -8.79 6.15 22.11
C ALA A 31 -9.72 6.49 23.28
N ALA A 32 -10.54 7.53 23.14
CA ALA A 32 -11.46 7.98 24.19
C ALA A 32 -12.72 7.10 24.28
N GLU A 33 -13.31 6.75 23.15
CA GLU A 33 -14.63 6.11 23.06
C GLU A 33 -14.54 4.58 23.00
N HIS A 34 -13.47 4.05 22.40
CA HIS A 34 -13.29 2.63 22.09
C HIS A 34 -11.86 2.14 22.40
N PRO A 35 -11.39 2.25 23.66
CA PRO A 35 -10.03 1.89 24.03
C PRO A 35 -9.70 0.45 23.65
N GLY A 36 -8.56 0.27 22.98
CA GLY A 36 -8.07 -1.02 22.48
C GLY A 36 -8.39 -1.30 21.00
N TYR A 37 -9.21 -0.47 20.35
CA TYR A 37 -9.37 -0.52 18.90
C TYR A 37 -8.28 0.25 18.18
N LEU A 38 -7.91 -0.27 17.02
CA LEU A 38 -6.78 0.17 16.22
C LEU A 38 -7.24 0.87 14.96
N ILE A 39 -6.59 1.98 14.65
CA ILE A 39 -6.70 2.64 13.35
C ILE A 39 -5.49 2.41 12.45
N GLY A 40 -4.46 1.70 12.92
CA GLY A 40 -3.33 1.27 12.11
C GLY A 40 -2.30 0.46 12.90
N SER A 41 -1.19 0.15 12.24
CA SER A 41 0.00 -0.45 12.85
C SER A 41 1.27 0.21 12.30
N ALA A 42 2.31 0.23 13.13
CA ALA A 42 3.68 0.65 12.83
C ALA A 42 4.71 -0.43 13.18
N GLY A 43 4.29 -1.69 13.34
CA GLY A 43 5.16 -2.78 13.78
C GLY A 43 5.96 -3.49 12.69
N ASP A 44 5.71 -3.17 11.41
CA ASP A 44 6.37 -3.81 10.27
C ASP A 44 7.49 -2.95 9.71
N ALA A 45 8.54 -3.60 9.18
CA ALA A 45 9.70 -2.91 8.60
C ALA A 45 9.35 -2.01 7.40
N PHE A 46 8.21 -2.26 6.74
CA PHE A 46 7.72 -1.44 5.61
C PHE A 46 6.79 -0.30 6.03
N THR A 47 6.65 -0.03 7.33
CA THR A 47 5.88 1.11 7.85
C THR A 47 6.26 2.44 7.17
N PRO A 48 7.55 2.76 6.92
CA PRO A 48 7.94 3.95 6.18
C PRO A 48 7.29 4.07 4.79
N GLU A 49 7.15 2.97 4.07
CA GLU A 49 6.53 2.92 2.74
C GLU A 49 5.02 3.14 2.80
N ILE A 50 4.35 2.82 3.90
CA ILE A 50 2.92 3.11 4.08
C ILE A 50 2.71 4.60 4.37
N TYR A 51 3.48 5.16 5.31
CA TYR A 51 3.18 6.48 5.88
C TYR A 51 4.13 7.57 5.41
N LEU A 52 5.45 7.38 5.54
CA LEU A 52 6.44 8.40 5.21
C LEU A 52 6.49 8.64 3.69
N TRP A 53 6.45 7.58 2.88
CA TRP A 53 6.36 7.71 1.44
C TRP A 53 5.05 8.41 1.04
N ALA A 54 3.90 7.96 1.54
CA ALA A 54 2.61 8.61 1.27
C ALA A 54 2.59 10.09 1.72
N GLY A 55 3.30 10.43 2.79
CA GLY A 55 3.46 11.78 3.30
C GLY A 55 4.49 12.63 2.55
N LYS A 56 5.09 12.14 1.45
CA LYS A 56 6.15 12.84 0.69
C LYS A 56 7.38 13.18 1.55
N CYS A 57 7.72 12.32 2.50
CA CYS A 57 8.93 12.45 3.31
C CYS A 57 10.18 12.17 2.48
N GLY A 58 11.19 13.04 2.58
CA GLY A 58 12.46 12.93 1.87
C GLY A 58 13.43 11.88 2.44
N ALA A 59 12.95 10.92 3.22
CA ALA A 59 13.79 9.95 3.93
C ALA A 59 14.50 8.94 3.01
N ASN A 60 14.03 8.75 1.77
CA ASN A 60 14.64 7.81 0.84
C ASN A 60 14.52 8.34 -0.58
N HIS A 61 15.59 8.89 -1.14
CA HIS A 61 15.62 9.34 -2.53
C HIS A 61 16.89 8.83 -3.23
N ILE A 62 16.72 8.06 -4.31
CA ILE A 62 17.85 7.62 -5.15
C ILE A 62 18.09 8.71 -6.20
N THR A 63 19.20 9.43 -6.06
CA THR A 63 19.58 10.56 -6.93
C THR A 63 20.58 10.15 -8.02
N GLY A 64 21.12 8.94 -7.95
CA GLY A 64 21.95 8.37 -9.01
C GLY A 64 22.33 6.91 -8.75
N PRO A 65 23.06 6.25 -9.68
CA PRO A 65 23.43 4.83 -9.55
C PRO A 65 24.24 4.47 -8.31
N LYS A 66 24.89 5.46 -7.69
CA LYS A 66 25.68 5.35 -6.47
C LYS A 66 25.42 6.51 -5.50
N ALA A 67 24.28 7.19 -5.64
CA ALA A 67 23.97 8.40 -4.89
C ALA A 67 22.54 8.34 -4.36
N VAL A 68 22.41 8.68 -3.07
CA VAL A 68 21.13 8.80 -2.38
C VAL A 68 21.10 10.10 -1.59
N THR A 69 19.91 10.65 -1.40
CA THR A 69 19.65 11.76 -0.49
C THR A 69 18.64 11.31 0.56
N VAL A 70 18.91 11.68 1.80
CA VAL A 70 18.09 11.36 2.97
C VAL A 70 17.90 12.64 3.77
N ASP A 71 16.67 13.13 3.80
CA ASP A 71 16.24 14.24 4.65
C ASP A 71 15.08 13.78 5.53
N THR A 72 15.41 13.19 6.68
CA THR A 72 14.44 12.81 7.72
C THR A 72 14.01 14.01 8.57
N GLY A 73 14.73 15.14 8.47
CA GLY A 73 14.42 16.38 9.16
C GLY A 73 13.43 17.26 8.41
N GLY A 74 13.03 16.92 7.18
CA GLY A 74 12.09 17.70 6.39
C GLY A 74 10.71 17.86 7.04
N ALA A 75 10.01 18.94 6.72
CA ALA A 75 8.69 19.26 7.29
C ALA A 75 7.67 18.12 7.09
N ASN A 76 7.66 17.50 5.91
CA ASN A 76 6.80 16.36 5.59
C ASN A 76 7.07 15.13 6.48
N CYS A 77 8.35 14.85 6.75
CA CYS A 77 8.75 13.75 7.63
C CYS A 77 8.30 14.00 9.06
N ARG A 78 8.59 15.19 9.60
CA ARG A 78 8.18 15.57 10.97
C ARG A 78 6.66 15.57 11.13
N ARG A 79 5.92 16.04 10.12
CA ARG A 79 4.46 16.08 10.15
C ARG A 79 3.87 14.68 10.23
N MET A 80 4.32 13.75 9.38
CA MET A 80 3.83 12.37 9.42
C MET A 80 4.30 11.64 10.69
N ALA A 81 5.55 11.85 11.12
CA ALA A 81 6.06 11.28 12.37
C ALA A 81 5.25 11.76 13.58
N GLY A 82 4.95 13.06 13.67
CA GLY A 82 4.13 13.62 14.74
C GLY A 82 2.74 13.00 14.81
N LEU A 83 2.08 12.81 13.66
CA LEU A 83 0.81 12.09 13.59
C LEU A 83 0.95 10.65 14.13
N LEU A 84 1.96 9.91 13.68
CA LEU A 84 2.18 8.52 14.14
C LEU A 84 2.49 8.47 15.64
N ASP A 85 3.27 9.41 16.16
CA ASP A 85 3.60 9.53 17.58
C ASP A 85 2.34 9.78 18.43
N THR A 86 1.43 10.66 17.97
CA THR A 86 0.12 10.87 18.63
C THR A 86 -0.64 9.56 18.74
N LEU A 87 -0.76 8.81 17.64
CA LEU A 87 -1.56 7.58 17.59
C LEU A 87 -0.93 6.43 18.40
N LEU A 88 0.39 6.32 18.41
CA LEU A 88 1.12 5.37 19.26
C LEU A 88 0.94 5.71 20.74
N LYS A 89 1.08 6.99 21.11
CA LYS A 89 0.86 7.47 22.49
C LYS A 89 -0.57 7.18 22.96
N ASN A 90 -1.55 7.37 22.07
CA ASN A 90 -2.96 7.10 22.32
C ASN A 90 -3.33 5.61 22.27
N ARG A 91 -2.37 4.73 21.95
CA ARG A 91 -2.57 3.27 21.80
C ARG A 91 -3.63 2.88 20.78
N THR A 92 -3.87 3.74 19.79
CA THR A 92 -4.72 3.44 18.63
C THR A 92 -3.91 2.99 17.42
N PHE A 93 -2.58 2.98 17.55
CA PHE A 93 -1.66 2.27 16.67
C PHE A 93 -1.01 1.10 17.41
N SER A 94 -0.95 -0.04 16.74
CA SER A 94 -0.17 -1.18 17.23
C SER A 94 1.31 -1.01 16.88
N SER A 95 2.19 -1.38 17.81
CA SER A 95 3.62 -1.55 17.56
C SER A 95 3.99 -2.99 17.17
N SER A 96 3.02 -3.91 17.14
CA SER A 96 3.22 -5.29 16.72
C SER A 96 3.07 -5.44 15.21
N SER A 97 3.92 -6.26 14.60
CA SER A 97 3.79 -6.66 13.20
C SER A 97 2.43 -7.31 12.96
N VAL A 98 1.75 -6.91 11.87
CA VAL A 98 0.45 -7.48 11.49
C VAL A 98 0.54 -8.95 11.06
N PHE A 99 1.77 -9.48 10.89
CA PHE A 99 2.05 -10.90 10.61
C PHE A 99 2.40 -11.71 11.84
N SER A 100 2.53 -11.07 13.00
CA SER A 100 2.82 -11.79 14.23
C SER A 100 1.60 -12.60 14.68
N SER A 101 1.85 -13.78 15.26
CA SER A 101 0.79 -14.60 15.85
C SER A 101 0.11 -13.91 17.03
N ASP A 102 0.82 -13.01 17.71
CA ASP A 102 0.27 -12.17 18.78
C ASP A 102 -0.78 -11.19 18.24
N PHE A 103 -0.45 -10.48 17.16
CA PHE A 103 -1.38 -9.54 16.53
C PHE A 103 -2.66 -10.25 16.05
N ASP A 104 -2.52 -11.38 15.37
CA ASP A 104 -3.65 -12.19 14.89
C ASP A 104 -4.59 -12.59 16.03
N LYS A 105 -4.04 -13.05 17.16
CA LYS A 105 -4.85 -13.52 18.30
C LYS A 105 -5.47 -12.40 19.12
N ASN A 106 -4.80 -11.25 19.24
CA ASN A 106 -5.12 -10.25 20.27
C ASN A 106 -5.65 -8.92 19.72
N ALA A 107 -5.45 -8.65 18.43
CA ALA A 107 -5.70 -7.35 17.81
C ALA A 107 -6.49 -7.41 16.50
N ALA A 108 -6.51 -8.53 15.78
CA ALA A 108 -7.14 -8.62 14.45
C ALA A 108 -8.65 -8.29 14.45
N ASP A 109 -9.37 -8.65 15.52
CA ASP A 109 -10.79 -8.36 15.70
C ASP A 109 -11.09 -6.91 16.12
N LYS A 110 -10.03 -6.15 16.46
CA LYS A 110 -10.09 -4.76 16.96
C LYS A 110 -9.61 -3.74 15.93
N ILE A 111 -9.45 -4.13 14.68
CA ILE A 111 -9.06 -3.21 13.61
C ILE A 111 -10.29 -2.42 13.15
N LEU A 112 -10.35 -1.12 13.46
CA LEU A 112 -11.30 -0.20 12.83
C LEU A 112 -10.80 0.23 11.45
N MET A 113 -9.53 0.60 11.36
CA MET A 113 -8.87 1.02 10.12
C MET A 113 -7.46 0.45 10.03
N MET A 114 -6.97 0.28 8.81
CA MET A 114 -5.60 -0.15 8.54
C MET A 114 -5.11 0.46 7.21
N PRO A 115 -4.33 1.54 7.24
CA PRO A 115 -3.56 1.96 6.08
C PRO A 115 -2.60 0.84 5.65
N GLY A 116 -2.61 0.50 4.37
CA GLY A 116 -1.76 -0.57 3.87
C GLY A 116 -1.85 -0.82 2.36
N PRO A 117 -1.01 -1.71 1.84
CA PRO A 117 -1.02 -2.07 0.43
C PRO A 117 -2.31 -2.79 0.00
N SER A 118 -2.53 -2.86 -1.31
CA SER A 118 -3.72 -3.48 -1.90
C SER A 118 -3.85 -4.98 -1.59
N TRP A 119 -2.75 -5.67 -1.32
CA TRP A 119 -2.76 -7.09 -1.02
C TRP A 119 -3.18 -7.41 0.43
N TYR A 120 -3.33 -6.41 1.32
CA TYR A 120 -3.86 -6.64 2.68
C TYR A 120 -5.26 -7.26 2.67
N GLY A 121 -6.12 -6.87 1.71
CA GLY A 121 -7.50 -7.39 1.60
C GLY A 121 -7.55 -8.92 1.55
N GLY A 122 -6.81 -9.52 0.61
CA GLY A 122 -6.73 -10.97 0.47
C GLY A 122 -5.82 -11.64 1.50
N SER A 123 -4.60 -11.11 1.71
CA SER A 123 -3.61 -11.80 2.53
C SER A 123 -3.90 -11.72 4.03
N LEU A 124 -4.27 -10.54 4.53
CA LEU A 124 -4.47 -10.33 5.97
C LEU A 124 -5.93 -10.54 6.34
N PHE A 125 -6.84 -9.71 5.82
CA PHE A 125 -8.23 -9.75 6.25
C PHE A 125 -8.89 -11.10 5.89
N GLN A 126 -8.81 -11.52 4.63
CA GLN A 126 -9.44 -12.77 4.19
C GLN A 126 -8.66 -14.00 4.65
N GLY A 127 -7.33 -13.97 4.50
CA GLY A 127 -6.44 -15.10 4.75
C GLY A 127 -6.16 -15.33 6.24
N SER A 128 -5.31 -14.47 6.82
CA SER A 128 -4.83 -14.64 8.20
C SER A 128 -5.92 -14.40 9.25
N PHE A 129 -6.54 -13.22 9.23
CA PHE A 129 -7.50 -12.76 10.24
C PHE A 129 -8.89 -13.37 10.07
N ARG A 130 -9.15 -13.99 8.91
CA ARG A 130 -10.44 -14.63 8.55
C ARG A 130 -11.63 -13.71 8.83
N THR A 131 -11.49 -12.43 8.53
CA THR A 131 -12.55 -11.44 8.72
C THR A 131 -13.78 -11.84 7.90
N PRO A 132 -15.00 -11.76 8.45
CA PRO A 132 -16.21 -12.11 7.71
C PRO A 132 -16.36 -11.33 6.41
N ALA A 133 -16.97 -11.98 5.41
CA ALA A 133 -17.37 -11.32 4.17
C ALA A 133 -18.32 -10.14 4.45
N HIS A 134 -18.29 -9.14 3.57
CA HIS A 134 -19.06 -7.90 3.65
C HIS A 134 -18.75 -6.99 4.85
N ARG A 135 -17.68 -7.27 5.61
CA ARG A 135 -17.26 -6.43 6.75
C ARG A 135 -16.19 -5.41 6.40
N ILE A 136 -15.20 -5.79 5.59
CA ILE A 136 -14.08 -4.91 5.21
C ILE A 136 -14.40 -4.14 3.94
N ALA A 137 -14.29 -2.82 4.01
CA ALA A 137 -14.35 -1.89 2.89
C ALA A 137 -12.99 -1.25 2.64
N VAL A 138 -12.88 -0.58 1.49
CA VAL A 138 -11.69 0.18 1.11
C VAL A 138 -12.04 1.61 0.71
N ALA A 139 -11.14 2.53 1.07
CA ALA A 139 -11.19 3.94 0.68
C ALA A 139 -9.83 4.42 0.15
N PRO A 140 -9.80 5.56 -0.57
CA PRO A 140 -8.54 6.26 -0.86
C PRO A 140 -7.74 6.51 0.42
N MET A 141 -6.41 6.51 0.31
CA MET A 141 -5.57 6.95 1.42
C MET A 141 -5.89 8.40 1.79
N PRO A 142 -5.90 8.76 3.08
CA PRO A 142 -6.02 10.15 3.48
C PRO A 142 -4.91 11.00 2.84
N GLN A 143 -5.23 12.25 2.54
CA GLN A 143 -4.30 13.23 1.96
C GLN A 143 -4.08 14.38 2.92
N TRP A 144 -2.97 15.10 2.79
CA TRP A 144 -2.80 16.30 3.61
C TRP A 144 -3.74 17.40 3.14
N SER A 145 -4.39 18.09 4.08
CA SER A 145 -5.25 19.22 3.75
C SER A 145 -4.49 20.28 2.94
N GLY A 146 -5.07 20.73 1.84
CA GLY A 146 -4.45 21.69 0.91
C GLY A 146 -3.46 21.09 -0.10
N ASP A 147 -3.18 19.78 -0.04
CA ASP A 147 -2.35 19.12 -1.05
C ASP A 147 -3.14 18.88 -2.34
N SER A 148 -2.74 19.57 -3.40
CA SER A 148 -3.37 19.44 -4.73
C SER A 148 -2.91 18.21 -5.51
N ARG A 149 -1.91 17.47 -5.01
CA ARG A 149 -1.33 16.29 -5.66
C ARG A 149 -1.36 15.10 -4.71
N PRO A 150 -2.45 14.33 -4.69
CA PRO A 150 -2.54 13.15 -3.84
C PRO A 150 -1.34 12.21 -4.02
N SER A 151 -0.87 11.66 -2.90
CA SER A 151 0.23 10.71 -2.88
C SER A 151 -0.09 9.49 -2.03
N VAL A 152 0.41 8.35 -2.50
CA VAL A 152 0.51 7.11 -1.73
C VAL A 152 1.94 6.58 -1.84
N GLY A 153 2.31 5.69 -0.93
CA GLY A 153 3.49 4.85 -1.10
C GLY A 153 3.15 3.51 -1.74
N ASN A 154 4.17 2.66 -1.85
CA ASN A 154 4.04 1.30 -2.37
C ASN A 154 4.80 0.32 -1.47
N VAL A 155 4.14 -0.77 -1.07
CA VAL A 155 4.73 -1.82 -0.24
C VAL A 155 4.79 -3.12 -1.01
N GLY A 156 6.00 -3.61 -1.20
CA GLY A 156 6.25 -4.86 -1.91
C GLY A 156 5.93 -4.73 -3.40
N GLY A 157 5.24 -5.74 -3.94
CA GLY A 157 5.19 -5.97 -5.38
C GLY A 157 6.34 -6.87 -5.79
N GLY A 158 6.01 -8.13 -6.10
CA GLY A 158 7.01 -9.11 -6.52
C GLY A 158 7.59 -8.75 -7.89
N THR A 159 8.91 -8.75 -8.01
CA THR A 159 9.60 -8.68 -9.31
C THR A 159 10.15 -10.05 -9.65
N TRP A 160 9.96 -10.46 -10.90
CA TRP A 160 10.64 -11.63 -11.43
C TRP A 160 11.96 -11.21 -12.08
N LEU A 161 13.05 -11.89 -11.73
CA LEU A 161 14.38 -11.62 -12.25
C LEU A 161 14.91 -12.84 -13.01
N LEU A 162 15.51 -12.61 -14.16
CA LEU A 162 16.22 -13.62 -14.94
C LEU A 162 17.72 -13.33 -14.87
N SER A 163 18.50 -14.31 -14.39
CA SER A 163 19.95 -14.26 -14.49
C SER A 163 20.39 -14.28 -15.95
N ALA A 164 21.29 -13.35 -16.31
CA ALA A 164 21.92 -13.32 -17.63
C ALA A 164 22.77 -14.57 -17.92
N HIS A 165 23.11 -15.36 -16.90
CA HIS A 165 23.90 -16.59 -17.03
C HIS A 165 23.06 -17.87 -17.13
N SER A 166 21.73 -17.76 -17.28
CA SER A 166 20.87 -18.94 -17.41
C SER A 166 21.23 -19.75 -18.65
N ALA A 167 21.31 -21.08 -18.52
CA ALA A 167 21.44 -22.00 -19.66
C ALA A 167 20.14 -22.07 -20.50
N HIS A 168 19.03 -21.53 -20.00
CA HIS A 168 17.70 -21.63 -20.60
C HIS A 168 17.06 -20.25 -20.84
N LEU A 169 17.82 -19.28 -21.34
CA LEU A 169 17.35 -17.90 -21.53
C LEU A 169 16.01 -17.82 -22.28
N LYS A 170 15.86 -18.52 -23.40
CA LYS A 170 14.62 -18.48 -24.20
C LYS A 170 13.40 -18.96 -23.42
N ALA A 171 13.52 -20.11 -22.75
CA ALA A 171 12.41 -20.69 -21.98
C ALA A 171 12.10 -19.84 -20.74
N ALA A 172 13.13 -19.36 -20.04
CA ALA A 172 12.95 -18.49 -18.88
C ALA A 172 12.32 -17.14 -19.26
N THR A 173 12.72 -16.53 -20.37
CA THR A 173 12.07 -15.31 -20.90
C THR A 173 10.61 -15.57 -21.24
N ALA A 174 10.30 -16.67 -21.93
CA ALA A 174 8.92 -17.02 -22.25
C ALA A 174 8.06 -17.20 -20.99
N PHE A 175 8.60 -17.88 -19.97
CA PHE A 175 7.94 -18.02 -18.68
C PHE A 175 7.75 -16.65 -17.99
N LEU A 176 8.78 -15.80 -17.94
CA LEU A 176 8.68 -14.48 -17.34
C LEU A 176 7.63 -13.60 -18.02
N THR A 177 7.58 -13.62 -19.35
CA THR A 177 6.53 -12.92 -20.09
C THR A 177 5.15 -13.45 -19.71
N TRP A 178 4.96 -14.77 -19.74
CA TRP A 178 3.68 -15.38 -19.38
C TRP A 178 3.27 -15.07 -17.93
N VAL A 179 4.13 -15.32 -16.95
CA VAL A 179 3.80 -15.17 -15.53
C VAL A 179 3.56 -13.70 -15.14
N THR A 180 4.09 -12.73 -15.89
CA THR A 180 3.91 -11.29 -15.61
C THR A 180 2.81 -10.62 -16.42
N THR A 181 2.29 -11.25 -17.48
CA THR A 181 1.30 -10.62 -18.38
C THR A 181 0.05 -11.44 -18.64
N SER A 182 0.11 -12.76 -18.45
CA SER A 182 -0.99 -13.66 -18.78
C SER A 182 -2.17 -13.47 -17.84
N ASP A 183 -3.36 -13.37 -18.42
CA ASP A 183 -4.61 -13.35 -17.66
C ASP A 183 -4.80 -14.64 -16.83
N ASP A 184 -4.36 -15.79 -17.35
CA ASP A 184 -4.49 -17.08 -16.68
C ASP A 184 -3.78 -17.15 -15.32
N TYR A 185 -2.76 -16.31 -15.14
CA TYR A 185 -2.08 -16.15 -13.87
C TYR A 185 -2.37 -14.79 -13.23
N GLN A 186 -1.97 -13.69 -13.85
CA GLN A 186 -2.10 -12.35 -13.27
C GLN A 186 -3.55 -11.94 -13.05
N GLY A 187 -4.45 -12.25 -14.01
CA GLY A 187 -5.87 -11.96 -13.87
C GLY A 187 -6.57 -12.89 -12.90
N LYS A 188 -6.32 -14.21 -13.01
CA LYS A 188 -7.13 -15.26 -12.35
C LYS A 188 -6.57 -15.80 -11.02
N LYS A 189 -5.27 -15.66 -10.78
CA LYS A 189 -4.58 -16.38 -9.69
C LYS A 189 -3.63 -15.52 -8.86
N ALA A 190 -3.27 -14.32 -9.33
CA ALA A 190 -2.32 -13.49 -8.60
C ALA A 190 -2.87 -13.14 -7.21
N PRO A 191 -2.04 -13.26 -6.16
CA PRO A 191 -2.45 -12.98 -4.78
C PRO A 191 -2.62 -11.48 -4.51
N GLY A 192 -2.16 -10.62 -5.42
CA GLY A 192 -2.21 -9.18 -5.28
C GLY A 192 -2.45 -8.48 -6.61
N TYR A 193 -2.67 -7.17 -6.53
CA TYR A 193 -3.03 -6.34 -7.67
C TYR A 193 -1.93 -6.32 -8.75
N PRO A 194 -2.22 -6.79 -10.00
CA PRO A 194 -1.21 -6.88 -11.05
C PRO A 194 -0.65 -5.54 -11.52
N ALA A 195 0.65 -5.50 -11.82
CA ALA A 195 1.30 -4.34 -12.43
C ALA A 195 0.98 -4.20 -13.94
N TYR A 196 0.68 -5.31 -14.62
CA TYR A 196 0.30 -5.29 -16.03
C TYR A 196 -1.17 -4.90 -16.18
N ALA A 197 -1.42 -3.66 -16.64
CA ALA A 197 -2.74 -3.03 -16.63
C ALA A 197 -3.88 -3.85 -17.29
N PRO A 198 -3.66 -4.58 -18.39
CA PRO A 198 -4.70 -5.47 -18.94
C PRO A 198 -5.12 -6.57 -17.95
N ALA A 199 -4.17 -7.34 -17.40
CA ALA A 199 -4.48 -8.38 -16.43
C ALA A 199 -5.02 -7.82 -15.11
N ALA A 200 -4.58 -6.61 -14.72
CA ALA A 200 -5.11 -5.91 -13.54
C ALA A 200 -6.62 -5.64 -13.65
N SER A 201 -7.12 -5.42 -14.88
CA SER A 201 -8.56 -5.21 -15.09
C SER A 201 -9.37 -6.47 -14.87
N THR A 202 -8.89 -7.62 -15.33
CA THR A 202 -9.52 -8.91 -15.04
C THR A 202 -9.48 -9.23 -13.55
N TRP A 203 -8.33 -9.02 -12.91
CA TRP A 203 -8.17 -9.26 -11.47
C TRP A 203 -9.17 -8.43 -10.67
N LEU A 204 -9.33 -7.14 -10.99
CA LEU A 204 -10.30 -6.27 -10.31
C LEU A 204 -11.74 -6.75 -10.52
N ALA A 205 -12.10 -7.19 -11.73
CA ALA A 205 -13.43 -7.74 -11.99
C ALA A 205 -13.71 -8.97 -11.12
N GLN A 206 -12.72 -9.85 -10.95
CA GLN A 206 -12.84 -11.01 -10.07
C GLN A 206 -12.99 -10.63 -8.60
N GLN A 207 -12.16 -9.71 -8.11
CA GLN A 207 -12.26 -9.24 -6.73
C GLN A 207 -13.61 -8.58 -6.46
N ALA A 208 -14.12 -7.77 -7.39
CA ALA A 208 -15.44 -7.15 -7.28
C ALA A 208 -16.56 -8.22 -7.25
N SER A 209 -16.42 -9.31 -8.01
CA SER A 209 -17.37 -10.43 -8.01
C SER A 209 -17.21 -11.43 -6.85
N SER A 210 -16.18 -11.29 -6.02
CA SER A 210 -15.86 -12.27 -4.97
C SER A 210 -16.91 -12.34 -3.84
N GLY A 211 -17.73 -11.30 -3.70
CA GLY A 211 -18.65 -11.16 -2.56
C GLY A 211 -17.95 -10.93 -1.22
N TYR A 212 -16.64 -10.70 -1.19
CA TYR A 212 -15.90 -10.59 0.07
C TYR A 212 -15.94 -9.18 0.68
N TYR A 213 -15.84 -8.13 -0.14
CA TYR A 213 -15.73 -6.75 0.35
C TYR A 213 -17.10 -6.11 0.58
N ALA A 214 -17.16 -5.16 1.51
CA ALA A 214 -18.38 -4.39 1.81
C ALA A 214 -18.70 -3.31 0.77
N ASN A 215 -17.72 -2.94 -0.08
CA ASN A 215 -17.90 -1.97 -1.16
C ASN A 215 -17.11 -2.34 -2.42
N ASP A 216 -17.33 -1.61 -3.52
CA ASP A 216 -16.52 -1.76 -4.73
C ASP A 216 -15.09 -1.26 -4.51
N ILE A 217 -14.14 -2.18 -4.59
CA ILE A 217 -12.71 -1.88 -4.41
C ILE A 217 -12.04 -1.34 -5.68
N THR A 218 -12.72 -1.43 -6.83
CA THR A 218 -12.12 -1.20 -8.15
C THR A 218 -11.59 0.22 -8.30
N ARG A 219 -12.44 1.21 -8.03
CA ARG A 219 -12.08 2.63 -8.20
C ARG A 219 -10.97 3.07 -7.22
N PRO A 220 -11.05 2.79 -5.90
CA PRO A 220 -9.98 3.14 -4.97
C PRO A 220 -8.62 2.55 -5.38
N LEU A 221 -8.55 1.28 -5.77
CA LEU A 221 -7.30 0.62 -6.17
C LEU A 221 -6.71 1.24 -7.44
N ARG A 222 -7.53 1.44 -8.48
CA ARG A 222 -7.08 2.10 -9.73
C ARG A 222 -6.57 3.52 -9.48
N THR A 223 -7.22 4.25 -8.57
CA THR A 223 -6.84 5.62 -8.21
C THR A 223 -5.48 5.62 -7.51
N ALA A 224 -5.31 4.80 -6.48
CA ALA A 224 -4.07 4.74 -5.71
C ALA A 224 -2.87 4.29 -6.57
N ALA A 225 -3.08 3.38 -7.53
CA ALA A 225 -2.03 2.94 -8.45
C ALA A 225 -1.42 4.08 -9.28
N ASN A 226 -2.19 5.15 -9.55
CA ASN A 226 -1.74 6.33 -10.27
C ASN A 226 -1.22 7.46 -9.34
N GLN A 227 -1.16 7.22 -8.03
CA GLN A 227 -0.79 8.21 -7.02
C GLN A 227 0.51 7.87 -6.29
N VAL A 228 1.23 6.81 -6.70
CA VAL A 228 2.52 6.47 -6.10
C VAL A 228 3.47 7.65 -6.26
N TRP A 229 3.95 8.21 -5.14
CA TRP A 229 4.78 9.41 -5.20
C TRP A 229 6.15 9.08 -5.79
N PRO A 230 6.60 9.76 -6.86
CA PRO A 230 7.86 9.42 -7.53
C PRO A 230 9.12 9.86 -6.76
N GLY A 231 8.97 10.63 -5.69
CA GLY A 231 10.10 11.17 -4.91
C GLY A 231 10.73 10.17 -3.94
N TRP A 232 10.24 8.93 -3.88
CA TRP A 232 10.81 7.88 -3.06
C TRP A 232 11.71 6.96 -3.88
N GLY A 233 12.85 6.58 -3.31
CA GLY A 233 13.81 5.70 -3.92
C GLY A 233 13.27 4.28 -4.09
N THR A 234 13.03 3.88 -5.34
CA THR A 234 12.90 2.47 -5.73
C THR A 234 14.06 2.11 -6.65
N ALA A 235 14.79 1.03 -6.36
CA ALA A 235 15.89 0.60 -7.21
C ALA A 235 15.37 0.28 -8.62
N SER A 236 15.66 1.15 -9.60
CA SER A 236 15.38 0.84 -11.00
C SER A 236 16.53 -0.01 -11.55
N SER A 237 16.25 -1.28 -11.84
CA SER A 237 17.21 -2.21 -12.47
C SER A 237 17.28 -2.03 -14.01
N ALA A 238 16.56 -1.05 -14.56
CA ALA A 238 16.64 -0.71 -15.97
C ALA A 238 17.94 0.07 -16.24
N ARG A 239 18.96 -0.63 -16.73
CA ARG A 239 20.02 -0.01 -17.53
C ARG A 239 19.32 0.67 -18.71
N ARG A 240 19.09 1.99 -18.66
CA ARG A 240 18.76 2.75 -19.88
C ARG A 240 19.91 2.46 -20.85
N PRO A 241 19.66 1.91 -22.05
CA PRO A 241 20.68 1.89 -23.08
C PRO A 241 21.09 3.35 -23.27
N SER A 242 22.38 3.64 -23.10
CA SER A 242 22.94 4.93 -23.48
C SER A 242 22.56 5.16 -24.93
N GLY A 243 21.64 6.10 -25.15
CA GLY A 243 21.16 6.43 -26.49
C GLY A 243 22.34 6.85 -27.35
N ARG A 244 22.61 6.09 -28.41
CA ARG A 244 23.29 6.65 -29.58
C ARG A 244 22.37 7.74 -30.12
N ARG A 245 22.81 9.00 -30.00
CA ARG A 245 22.24 10.08 -30.82
C ARG A 245 22.48 9.71 -32.30
N PRO A 246 21.46 9.75 -33.18
CA PRO A 246 21.72 9.81 -34.60
C PRO A 246 22.28 11.21 -34.89
N SER A 247 23.55 11.29 -35.26
CA SER A 247 24.10 12.50 -35.87
C SER A 247 23.56 12.61 -37.29
N HIS A 248 22.56 13.47 -37.47
CA HIS A 248 22.21 14.04 -38.77
C HIS A 248 22.97 15.36 -38.96
N ARG A 249 23.30 15.62 -40.24
CA ARG A 249 23.94 16.80 -40.88
C ARG A 249 25.46 16.71 -40.95
N SER A 250 26.09 16.92 -42.10
CA SER A 250 25.63 17.30 -43.45
C SER A 250 26.73 16.94 -44.44
#